data_AF-A0A972IBF6-F1
#
_entry.id   AF-A0A972IBF6-F1
#
_cell.length_a   1.000
_cell.length_b   1.000
_cell.length_c   1.000
_cell.angle_alpha   90.00
_cell.angle_beta   90.00
_cell.angle_gamma   90.00
#
_symmetry.space_group_name_H-M   'P 1'
#
loop_
_entity.id
_entity.type
_entity.pdbx_description
1 polymer ?
#
loop_
_entity_poly.entity_id
_entity_poly.type
_entity_poly.pdbx_seq_one_letter_code
_entity_poly.pdbx_strand_id
1 'polypeptide(L)'
;MNKTSIAKINPGKKCKIQGFVENIRNKRTIAFIVIKDITGKIQVTIDKQSNPDLSDTINRLTLQSFVTVTGTVLVNEYVKLNGVEMIPDDIVIESLAEPLPIQDDSSIDLKMDYRWLDLRSDKNQMIFKIQTCMVDAMRKHLLKKGFIEIHTPKLIGTA
;
A
#
# COMPACT_ATOMS: atom_id res chain seq x y z
N MET A 1 8.89 -11.98 9.66
CA MET A 1 8.21 -11.64 8.39
C MET A 1 9.22 -11.01 7.44
N ASN A 2 9.64 -11.72 6.39
CA ASN A 2 10.68 -11.30 5.43
C ASN A 2 10.12 -10.37 4.34
N LYS A 3 9.39 -9.30 4.69
CA LYS A 3 8.90 -8.32 3.70
C LYS A 3 9.76 -7.07 3.68
N THR A 4 10.00 -6.54 2.49
CA THR A 4 10.62 -5.24 2.25
C THR A 4 9.50 -4.23 2.01
N SER A 5 9.53 -3.09 2.72
CA SER A 5 8.62 -1.98 2.45
C SER A 5 8.98 -1.33 1.11
N ILE A 6 7.98 -0.89 0.35
CA ILE A 6 8.19 -0.29 -0.97
C ILE A 6 9.12 0.93 -0.89
N ALA A 7 9.00 1.78 0.13
CA ALA A 7 9.90 2.93 0.30
C ALA A 7 11.37 2.57 0.58
N LYS A 8 11.68 1.31 0.87
CA LYS A 8 13.03 0.83 1.22
C LYS A 8 13.62 -0.14 0.21
N ILE A 9 13.00 -0.28 -0.97
CA ILE A 9 13.53 -1.10 -2.05
C ILE A 9 14.83 -0.49 -2.59
N ASN A 10 15.74 -1.36 -3.04
CA ASN A 10 16.99 -0.94 -3.63
C ASN A 10 17.16 -1.66 -4.98
N PRO A 11 17.50 -0.94 -6.06
CA PRO A 11 17.79 -1.56 -7.35
C PRO A 11 18.92 -2.60 -7.27
N GLY A 12 18.85 -3.62 -8.12
CA GLY A 12 19.78 -4.74 -8.17
C GLY A 12 19.58 -5.79 -7.07
N LYS A 13 18.61 -5.60 -6.17
CA LYS A 13 18.30 -6.57 -5.10
C LYS A 13 16.99 -7.30 -5.36
N LYS A 14 16.98 -8.56 -4.97
CA LYS A 14 15.76 -9.36 -4.84
C LYS A 14 15.03 -8.96 -3.55
N CYS A 15 13.75 -8.68 -3.66
CA CYS A 15 12.90 -8.25 -2.56
C CYS A 15 11.57 -9.00 -2.60
N LYS A 16 10.96 -9.13 -1.42
CA LYS A 16 9.59 -9.60 -1.25
C LYS A 16 8.73 -8.44 -0.78
N ILE A 17 7.78 -8.00 -1.58
CA ILE A 17 6.84 -6.92 -1.27
C ILE A 17 5.43 -7.48 -1.09
N GLN A 18 4.61 -6.77 -0.32
CA GLN A 18 3.20 -7.12 -0.13
C GLN A 18 2.37 -5.85 -0.15
N GLY A 19 1.27 -5.85 -0.88
CA GLY A 19 0.46 -4.65 -1.06
C GLY A 19 -0.83 -4.90 -1.84
N PHE A 20 -1.60 -3.83 -1.99
CA PHE A 20 -2.81 -3.81 -2.78
C PHE A 20 -2.51 -3.49 -4.24
N VAL A 21 -3.22 -4.15 -5.15
CA VAL A 21 -3.18 -3.84 -6.57
C VAL A 21 -3.93 -2.54 -6.82
N GLU A 22 -3.21 -1.46 -7.14
CA GLU A 22 -3.80 -0.15 -7.40
C GLU A 22 -4.15 0.05 -8.87
N ASN A 23 -3.38 -0.55 -9.78
CA ASN A 23 -3.63 -0.46 -11.22
C ASN A 23 -3.19 -1.75 -11.93
N ILE A 24 -3.91 -2.14 -12.96
CA ILE A 24 -3.62 -3.30 -13.82
C ILE A 24 -3.72 -2.84 -15.27
N ARG A 25 -2.62 -2.98 -16.01
CA ARG A 25 -2.59 -2.85 -17.47
C ARG A 25 -2.15 -4.18 -18.06
N ASN A 26 -3.13 -5.01 -18.40
CA ASN A 26 -2.91 -6.34 -18.94
C ASN A 26 -2.97 -6.32 -20.48
N LYS A 27 -1.83 -6.49 -21.16
CA LYS A 27 -1.76 -6.67 -22.62
C LYS A 27 -1.47 -8.13 -22.98
N ARG A 28 -1.50 -8.42 -24.29
CA ARG A 28 -1.29 -9.77 -24.82
C ARG A 28 0.06 -10.38 -24.41
N THR A 29 1.15 -9.62 -24.51
CA THR A 29 2.51 -10.11 -24.25
C THR A 29 3.11 -9.59 -22.95
N ILE A 30 2.62 -8.47 -22.43
CA ILE A 30 3.18 -7.80 -21.26
C ILE A 30 2.07 -7.33 -20.33
N ALA A 31 2.31 -7.38 -19.02
CA ALA A 31 1.44 -6.80 -18.02
C ALA A 31 2.22 -5.82 -17.14
N PHE A 32 1.56 -4.73 -16.77
CA PHE A 32 2.06 -3.77 -15.79
C PHE A 32 1.08 -3.69 -14.64
N ILE A 33 1.57 -3.88 -13.42
CA ILE A 33 0.75 -3.88 -12.21
C ILE A 33 1.36 -2.88 -11.25
N VAL A 34 0.57 -1.95 -10.74
CA VAL A 34 1.04 -1.05 -9.67
C VAL A 34 0.62 -1.65 -8.33
N ILE A 35 1.61 -1.97 -7.51
CA ILE A 35 1.40 -2.45 -6.14
C ILE A 35 1.63 -1.29 -5.18
N LYS A 36 0.72 -1.14 -4.23
CA LYS A 36 0.75 -0.08 -3.22
C LYS A 36 0.75 -0.67 -1.81
N ASP A 37 1.65 -0.16 -0.97
CA ASP A 37 1.60 -0.32 0.48
C ASP A 37 1.49 1.05 1.16
N ILE A 38 1.53 1.09 2.49
CA ILE A 38 1.45 2.36 3.25
C ILE A 38 2.67 3.28 3.05
N THR A 39 3.74 2.76 2.46
CA THR A 39 5.03 3.44 2.30
C THR A 39 5.24 3.96 0.89
N GLY A 40 4.60 3.36 -0.12
CA GLY A 40 4.69 3.85 -1.49
C GLY A 40 4.04 2.93 -2.52
N LYS A 41 4.41 3.17 -3.77
CA LYS A 41 3.92 2.46 -4.96
C LYS A 41 5.12 1.95 -5.76
N ILE A 42 4.99 0.78 -6.38
CA ILE A 42 5.99 0.21 -7.27
C ILE A 42 5.30 -0.43 -8.47
N GLN A 43 5.89 -0.28 -9.65
CA GLN A 43 5.47 -1.01 -10.83
C GLN A 43 6.07 -2.41 -10.83
N VAL A 44 5.25 -3.42 -11.07
CA VAL A 44 5.65 -4.78 -11.38
C VAL A 44 5.42 -5.00 -12.86
N THR A 45 6.47 -5.35 -13.58
CA THR A 45 6.43 -5.56 -15.03
C THR A 45 6.62 -7.03 -15.32
N ILE A 46 5.68 -7.62 -16.06
CA ILE A 46 5.68 -9.04 -16.38
C ILE A 46 5.68 -9.22 -17.88
N ASP A 47 6.77 -9.75 -18.42
CA ASP A 47 6.78 -10.35 -19.76
C ASP A 47 6.20 -11.76 -19.66
N LYS A 48 5.04 -11.95 -20.30
CA LYS A 48 4.30 -13.22 -20.30
C LYS A 48 4.93 -14.28 -21.19
N GLN A 49 5.77 -13.89 -22.15
CA GLN A 49 6.51 -14.86 -22.96
C GLN A 49 7.59 -15.54 -22.13
N SER A 50 8.29 -14.75 -21.31
CA SER A 50 9.33 -15.24 -20.42
C SER A 50 8.78 -15.90 -19.14
N ASN A 51 7.55 -15.56 -18.73
CA ASN A 51 6.92 -16.07 -17.50
C ASN A 51 5.48 -16.57 -17.77
N PRO A 52 5.31 -17.66 -18.54
CA PRO A 52 3.99 -18.17 -18.90
C PRO A 52 3.16 -18.56 -17.67
N ASP A 53 3.80 -19.10 -16.63
CA ASP A 53 3.14 -19.57 -15.41
C ASP A 53 2.45 -18.45 -14.61
N LEU A 54 2.90 -17.20 -14.77
CA LEU A 54 2.29 -16.04 -14.10
C LEU A 54 1.07 -15.51 -14.86
N SER A 55 0.84 -15.92 -16.10
CA SER A 55 -0.22 -15.37 -16.95
C SER A 55 -1.61 -15.61 -16.35
N ASP A 56 -1.87 -16.81 -15.83
CA ASP A 56 -3.16 -17.16 -15.23
C ASP A 56 -3.41 -16.39 -13.93
N THR A 57 -2.38 -16.24 -13.10
CA THR A 57 -2.43 -15.40 -11.90
C THR A 57 -2.79 -13.96 -12.26
N ILE A 58 -2.14 -13.38 -13.27
CA ILE A 58 -2.39 -12.00 -13.71
C ILE A 58 -3.82 -11.84 -14.25
N ASN A 59 -4.33 -12.82 -14.99
CA ASN A 59 -5.69 -12.78 -15.54
C ASN A 59 -6.78 -12.82 -14.45
N ARG A 60 -6.46 -13.38 -13.28
CA ARG A 60 -7.36 -13.42 -12.12
C ARG A 60 -7.34 -12.17 -11.24
N LEU A 61 -6.30 -11.33 -11.35
CA LEU A 61 -6.15 -10.18 -10.47
C LEU A 61 -7.25 -9.15 -10.69
N THR A 62 -7.83 -8.68 -9.59
CA THR A 62 -8.75 -7.54 -9.56
C THR A 62 -8.09 -6.35 -8.87
N LEU A 63 -8.56 -5.14 -9.17
CA LEU A 63 -8.17 -3.95 -8.41
C LEU A 63 -8.46 -4.18 -6.93
N GLN A 64 -7.57 -3.68 -6.06
CA GLN A 64 -7.63 -3.83 -4.61
C GLN A 64 -7.41 -5.25 -4.07
N SER A 65 -7.12 -6.23 -4.93
CA SER A 65 -6.60 -7.53 -4.47
C SER A 65 -5.32 -7.35 -3.66
N PHE A 66 -5.12 -8.14 -2.62
CA PHE A 66 -3.89 -8.14 -1.84
C PHE A 66 -2.97 -9.25 -2.34
N VAL A 67 -1.73 -8.88 -2.65
CA VAL A 67 -0.75 -9.77 -3.26
C VAL A 67 0.58 -9.73 -2.55
N THR A 68 1.30 -10.83 -2.65
CA THR A 68 2.72 -10.94 -2.34
C THR A 68 3.48 -11.09 -3.66
N VAL A 69 4.49 -10.26 -3.87
CA VAL A 69 5.36 -10.32 -5.05
C VAL A 69 6.79 -10.52 -4.60
N THR A 70 7.47 -11.53 -5.15
CA THR A 70 8.91 -11.73 -4.97
C THR A 70 9.58 -11.51 -6.31
N GLY A 71 10.62 -10.69 -6.35
CA GLY A 71 11.27 -10.34 -7.61
C GLY A 71 12.49 -9.46 -7.46
N THR A 72 13.13 -9.16 -8.58
CA THR A 72 14.31 -8.29 -8.65
C THR A 72 13.89 -6.87 -9.02
N VAL A 73 14.38 -5.89 -8.26
CA VAL A 73 14.14 -4.47 -8.52
C VAL A 73 15.17 -3.94 -9.50
N LEU A 74 14.74 -3.29 -10.57
CA LEU A 74 15.59 -2.73 -11.62
C LEU A 74 15.31 -1.23 -11.80
N VAL A 75 16.31 -0.50 -12.26
CA VAL A 75 16.15 0.90 -12.69
C VAL A 75 15.51 0.90 -14.07
N ASN A 76 14.46 1.70 -14.23
CA ASN A 76 13.83 1.97 -15.51
C ASN A 76 13.38 3.44 -15.54
N GLU A 77 14.09 4.27 -16.30
CA GLU A 77 13.86 5.71 -16.39
C GLU A 77 12.49 6.08 -16.97
N TYR A 78 11.86 5.16 -17.72
CA TYR A 78 10.52 5.37 -18.27
C TYR A 78 9.42 5.22 -17.21
N VAL A 79 9.74 4.67 -16.04
CA VAL A 79 8.78 4.45 -14.94
C VAL A 79 8.71 5.68 -14.05
N LYS A 80 7.54 6.34 -14.04
CA LYS A 80 7.30 7.54 -13.21
C LYS A 80 7.30 7.27 -11.70
N LEU A 81 7.22 6.01 -11.29
CA LEU A 81 7.25 5.58 -9.89
C LEU A 81 8.70 5.43 -9.42
N ASN A 82 9.39 6.57 -9.23
CA ASN A 82 10.78 6.66 -8.78
C ASN A 82 11.82 6.04 -9.73
N GLY A 83 11.51 5.88 -11.02
CA GLY A 83 12.45 5.33 -12.00
C GLY A 83 12.81 3.86 -11.74
N VAL A 84 11.95 3.11 -11.06
CA VAL A 84 12.21 1.70 -10.70
C VAL A 84 11.00 0.83 -10.96
N GLU A 85 11.27 -0.42 -11.31
CA GLU A 85 10.27 -1.48 -11.44
C GLU A 85 10.77 -2.77 -10.80
N MET A 86 9.85 -3.69 -10.57
CA MET A 86 10.16 -5.05 -10.15
C MET A 86 9.81 -6.03 -11.26
N ILE A 87 10.75 -6.90 -11.59
CA ILE A 87 10.51 -8.09 -12.43
C ILE A 87 10.24 -9.25 -11.47
N PRO A 88 9.01 -9.80 -11.46
CA PRO A 88 8.64 -10.82 -10.50
C PRO A 88 9.19 -12.19 -10.90
N ASP A 89 9.68 -12.93 -9.90
CA ASP A 89 9.89 -14.37 -9.99
C ASP A 89 8.60 -15.12 -9.64
N ASP A 90 7.81 -14.56 -8.70
CA ASP A 90 6.58 -15.17 -8.21
C ASP A 90 5.57 -14.10 -7.77
N ILE A 91 4.28 -14.40 -7.97
CA ILE A 91 3.15 -13.59 -7.54
C ILE A 91 2.12 -14.50 -6.88
N VAL A 92 1.87 -14.26 -5.60
CA VAL A 92 0.83 -14.95 -4.83
C VAL A 92 -0.32 -14.00 -4.56
N ILE A 93 -1.53 -14.41 -4.95
CA ILE A 93 -2.77 -13.73 -4.58
C ILE A 93 -3.16 -14.19 -3.18
N GLU A 94 -2.96 -13.33 -2.19
CA GLU A 94 -3.31 -13.61 -0.79
C GLU A 94 -4.83 -13.45 -0.58
N SER A 95 -5.43 -12.48 -1.29
CA SER A 95 -6.87 -12.21 -1.22
C SER A 95 -7.33 -11.51 -2.49
N LEU A 96 -8.37 -12.06 -3.11
CA LEU A 96 -9.08 -11.41 -4.21
C LEU A 96 -10.04 -10.36 -3.65
N ALA A 97 -10.13 -9.22 -4.34
CA ALA A 97 -11.09 -8.18 -4.01
C ALA A 97 -12.31 -8.23 -4.94
N GLU A 98 -13.47 -8.02 -4.35
CA GLU A 98 -14.72 -7.71 -5.05
C GLU A 98 -14.73 -6.25 -5.53
N PRO A 99 -15.66 -5.87 -6.42
CA PRO A 99 -15.84 -4.48 -6.81
C PRO A 99 -15.98 -3.55 -5.59
N LEU A 100 -15.33 -2.39 -5.66
CA LEU A 100 -15.33 -1.43 -4.55
C LEU A 100 -16.76 -0.91 -4.28
N PRO A 101 -17.23 -0.96 -3.01
CA PRO A 101 -18.54 -0.43 -2.63
C PRO A 101 -18.57 1.11 -2.51
N ILE A 102 -17.41 1.77 -2.59
CA ILE A 102 -17.27 3.22 -2.48
C ILE A 102 -16.44 3.79 -3.63
N GLN A 103 -16.70 5.05 -3.94
CA GLN A 103 -15.98 5.88 -4.91
C GLN A 103 -15.55 7.22 -4.26
N ASP A 104 -14.75 7.99 -4.97
CA ASP A 104 -14.21 9.26 -4.46
C ASP A 104 -15.28 10.31 -4.16
N ASP A 105 -16.44 10.26 -4.83
CA ASP A 105 -17.59 11.14 -4.66
C ASP A 105 -18.71 10.53 -3.79
N SER A 106 -18.51 9.33 -3.23
CA SER A 106 -19.48 8.71 -2.32
C SER A 106 -19.75 9.57 -1.09
N SER A 107 -20.97 9.45 -0.55
CA SER A 107 -21.40 10.17 0.65
C SER A 107 -20.50 9.87 1.85
N ILE A 108 -20.45 10.81 2.80
CA ILE A 108 -19.62 10.64 3.99
C ILE A 108 -20.08 9.44 4.82
N ASP A 109 -21.38 9.21 4.95
CA ASP A 109 -21.94 8.08 5.69
C ASP A 109 -21.49 6.75 5.11
N LEU A 110 -21.59 6.58 3.79
CA LEU A 110 -21.13 5.37 3.12
C LEU A 110 -19.61 5.17 3.24
N LYS A 111 -18.84 6.27 3.18
CA LYS A 111 -17.38 6.20 3.44
C LYS A 111 -17.06 5.85 4.89
N MET A 112 -17.92 6.18 5.86
CA MET A 112 -17.76 5.76 7.24
C MET A 112 -18.10 4.27 7.42
N ASP A 113 -19.14 3.78 6.75
CA ASP A 113 -19.48 2.36 6.72
C ASP A 113 -18.34 1.51 6.15
N TYR A 114 -17.62 2.03 5.16
CA TYR A 114 -16.46 1.37 4.52
C TYR A 114 -15.13 2.05 4.82
N ARG A 115 -14.97 2.61 6.03
CA ARG A 115 -13.82 3.47 6.37
C ARG A 115 -12.47 2.79 6.15
N TRP A 116 -12.36 1.48 6.33
CA TRP A 116 -11.12 0.74 6.08
C TRP A 116 -10.68 0.75 4.60
N LEU A 117 -11.60 0.92 3.65
CA LEU A 117 -11.29 1.12 2.24
C LEU A 117 -10.94 2.58 1.97
N ASP A 118 -11.74 3.51 2.50
CA ASP A 118 -11.52 4.95 2.32
C ASP A 118 -10.15 5.41 2.88
N LEU A 119 -9.71 4.80 3.99
CA LEU A 119 -8.39 5.01 4.59
C LEU A 119 -7.22 4.51 3.71
N ARG A 120 -7.46 3.84 2.59
CA ARG A 120 -6.41 3.44 1.62
C ARG A 120 -6.05 4.56 0.64
N SER A 121 -6.85 5.61 0.56
CA SER A 121 -6.55 6.76 -0.30
C SER A 121 -5.32 7.53 0.21
N ASP A 122 -4.52 8.08 -0.70
CA ASP A 122 -3.29 8.80 -0.35
C ASP A 122 -3.59 10.01 0.55
N LYS A 123 -4.70 10.71 0.27
CA LYS A 123 -5.18 11.84 1.06
C LYS A 123 -5.49 11.44 2.50
N ASN A 124 -6.31 10.41 2.71
CA ASN A 124 -6.70 10.00 4.05
C ASN A 124 -5.51 9.43 4.84
N GLN A 125 -4.64 8.64 4.21
CA GLN A 125 -3.41 8.19 4.85
C GLN A 125 -2.53 9.36 5.29
N MET A 126 -2.42 10.40 4.47
CA MET A 126 -1.62 11.59 4.80
C MET A 126 -2.15 12.31 6.04
N ILE A 127 -3.47 12.44 6.19
CA ILE A 127 -4.10 13.07 7.37
C ILE A 127 -3.65 12.37 8.65
N PHE A 128 -3.69 11.03 8.70
CA PHE A 128 -3.29 10.28 9.89
C PHE A 128 -1.77 10.27 10.11
N LYS A 129 -0.96 10.32 9.04
CA LYS A 129 0.49 10.49 9.16
C LYS A 129 0.84 11.85 9.79
N ILE A 130 0.18 12.92 9.36
CA ILE A 130 0.34 14.26 9.93
C ILE A 130 -0.11 14.28 11.39
N GLN A 131 -1.28 13.73 11.70
CA GLN A 131 -1.77 13.64 13.07
C GLN A 131 -0.79 12.88 13.99
N THR A 132 -0.25 11.76 13.51
CA THR A 132 0.75 10.97 14.24
C THR A 132 2.01 11.78 14.51
N CYS A 133 2.54 12.46 13.48
CA CYS A 133 3.71 13.33 13.62
C CYS A 133 3.47 14.48 14.61
N MET A 134 2.32 15.12 14.54
CA MET A 134 1.94 16.21 15.43
C MET A 134 1.87 15.77 16.89
N VAL A 135 1.16 14.66 17.17
CA VAL A 135 1.03 14.13 18.54
C VAL A 135 2.40 13.71 19.11
N ASP A 136 3.23 13.06 18.31
CA ASP A 136 4.59 12.68 18.71
C ASP A 136 5.45 13.92 19.04
N ALA A 137 5.39 14.97 18.21
CA ALA A 137 6.11 16.22 18.45
C ALA A 137 5.64 16.92 19.73
N MET A 138 4.33 17.00 19.96
CA MET A 138 3.74 17.57 21.19
C MET A 138 4.20 16.80 22.43
N ARG A 139 4.13 15.47 22.39
CA ARG A 139 4.58 14.60 23.48
C ARG A 139 6.06 14.83 23.79
N LYS A 140 6.93 14.79 22.76
CA LYS A 140 8.37 15.03 22.91
C LYS A 140 8.68 16.41 23.48
N HIS A 141 7.92 17.44 23.11
CA HIS A 141 8.10 18.79 23.64
C HIS A 141 7.83 18.85 25.15
N LEU A 142 6.71 18.26 25.60
CA LEU A 142 6.32 18.27 27.01
C LEU A 142 7.27 17.44 27.87
N LEU A 143 7.67 16.25 27.40
CA LEU A 143 8.64 15.40 28.10
C LEU A 143 9.98 16.11 28.32
N LYS A 144 10.48 16.85 27.31
CA LYS A 144 11.70 17.66 27.44
C LYS A 144 11.61 18.76 28.51
N LYS A 145 10.40 19.19 28.88
CA LYS A 145 10.14 20.20 29.92
C LYS A 145 9.85 19.59 31.29
N GLY A 146 9.99 18.27 31.44
CA GLY A 146 9.76 17.59 32.72
C GLY A 146 8.29 17.35 33.06
N PHE A 147 7.38 17.49 32.09
CA PHE A 147 5.98 17.11 32.30
C PHE A 147 5.86 15.59 32.38
N ILE A 148 4.95 15.12 33.24
CA ILE A 148 4.57 13.71 33.37
C ILE A 148 3.23 13.53 32.67
N GLU A 149 3.15 12.55 31.77
CA GLU A 149 1.90 12.18 31.11
C GLU A 149 1.01 11.35 32.05
N ILE A 150 -0.27 11.70 32.12
CA ILE A 150 -1.28 11.00 32.92
C ILE A 150 -2.49 10.64 32.06
N HIS A 151 -3.18 9.55 32.42
CA HIS A 151 -4.42 9.13 31.77
C HIS A 151 -5.56 9.20 32.79
N THR A 152 -6.47 10.16 32.60
CA THR A 152 -7.65 10.35 33.46
C THR A 152 -8.82 9.45 33.03
N PRO A 153 -9.76 9.13 33.96
CA PRO A 153 -10.98 8.39 33.65
C PRO A 153 -11.75 9.01 32.47
N LYS A 154 -12.27 8.17 31.57
CA LYS A 154 -13.09 8.59 30.40
C LYS A 154 -14.60 8.50 30.64
N LEU A 155 -14.99 7.73 31.65
CA LEU A 155 -16.35 7.66 32.17
C LEU A 155 -16.34 8.31 33.55
N ILE A 156 -17.27 9.21 33.80
CA ILE A 156 -17.43 9.92 35.08
C ILE A 156 -18.87 9.73 35.57
N GLY A 157 -19.04 9.65 36.89
CA GLY A 157 -20.38 9.65 37.49
C GLY A 157 -21.05 11.01 37.30
N THR A 158 -22.35 11.01 37.00
CA THR A 158 -23.21 12.19 37.02
C THR A 158 -23.84 12.33 38.41
N ALA A 159 -23.79 13.55 38.97
CA ALA A 159 -24.53 13.90 40.20
C ALA A 159 -26.00 14.18 39.90
#